data_AF-A0A2W7RN15-F1
#
_entry.id   AF-A0A2W7RN15-F1
#
_cell.length_a   1.000
_cell.length_b   1.000
_cell.length_c   1.000
_cell.angle_alpha   90.00
_cell.angle_beta   90.00
_cell.angle_gamma   90.00
#
_symmetry.space_group_name_H-M   'P 1'
#
loop_
_entity.id
_entity.type
_entity.pdbx_description
1 polymer ?
#
loop_
_entity_poly.entity_id
_entity_poly.type
_entity_poly.pdbx_seq_one_letter_code
_entity_poly.pdbx_strand_id
1 'polypeptide(L)'
;MNKVQQCLLALSILVVSACTDGRIYEDFHSLPNQSWGAHDSLIFDLQDVKLANSPNLVAVKFNEEYSFSNCYLRVISKDSAGMILENKLVNMILFDPKSGEPLGEGFGNSYTRYDTLPFLFDQNTKSVTLLQYMRQDQLPGVEAVGIKILN
;
A
#
# COMPACT_ATOMS: atom_id res chain seq x y z
N MET A 1 13.25 34.14 -38.22
CA MET A 1 13.08 33.34 -36.99
C MET A 1 11.73 32.65 -37.07
N ASN A 2 11.74 31.32 -37.22
CA ASN A 2 10.59 30.55 -37.68
C ASN A 2 9.54 30.44 -36.56
N LYS A 3 8.32 30.93 -36.81
CA LYS A 3 7.17 30.85 -35.89
C LYS A 3 6.91 29.41 -35.40
N VAL A 4 7.27 28.42 -36.21
CA VAL A 4 7.19 26.98 -35.89
C VAL A 4 8.14 26.58 -34.75
N GLN A 5 9.36 27.16 -34.69
CA GLN A 5 10.29 26.90 -33.57
C GLN A 5 9.80 27.51 -32.26
N GLN A 6 9.11 28.66 -32.32
CA GLN A 6 8.53 29.29 -31.14
C GLN A 6 7.34 28.49 -30.59
N CYS A 7 6.53 27.85 -31.46
CA CYS A 7 5.47 26.95 -31.04
C CYS A 7 6.01 25.64 -30.42
N LEU A 8 7.09 25.07 -30.96
CA LEU A 8 7.72 23.87 -30.39
C LEU A 8 8.29 24.12 -29.00
N LEU A 9 8.91 25.29 -28.78
CA LEU A 9 9.46 25.66 -27.47
C LEU A 9 8.36 25.90 -26.42
N ALA A 10 7.21 26.45 -26.84
CA ALA A 10 6.07 26.68 -25.95
C ALA A 10 5.36 25.37 -25.56
N LEU A 11 5.31 24.37 -26.45
CA LEU A 11 4.71 23.07 -26.15
C LEU A 11 5.59 22.21 -25.20
N SER A 12 6.92 22.41 -25.21
CA SER A 12 7.83 21.73 -24.29
C SER A 12 7.76 22.22 -22.83
N ILE A 13 7.22 23.41 -22.57
CA ILE A 13 7.18 24.02 -21.22
C ILE A 13 5.96 23.56 -20.40
N LEU A 14 4.95 22.95 -21.03
CA LEU A 14 3.69 22.54 -20.38
C LEU A 14 3.71 21.13 -19.76
N VAL A 15 4.82 20.38 -19.84
CA VAL A 15 4.87 18.96 -19.44
C VAL A 15 5.48 18.71 -18.05
N VAL A 16 5.66 19.75 -17.23
CA VAL A 16 6.28 19.63 -15.89
C VAL A 16 5.40 20.15 -14.76
N SER A 17 4.09 19.93 -14.85
CA SER A 17 3.27 19.81 -13.63
C SER A 17 3.48 18.41 -13.07
N ALA A 18 4.57 18.22 -12.32
CA ALA A 18 4.73 17.03 -11.51
C ALA A 18 3.58 17.01 -10.49
N CYS A 19 2.58 16.16 -10.71
CA CYS A 19 1.60 15.79 -9.69
C CYS A 19 2.38 15.14 -8.54
N THR A 20 2.80 15.93 -7.57
CA THR A 20 3.12 15.40 -6.25
C THR A 20 1.80 15.05 -5.61
N ASP A 21 1.30 13.84 -5.91
CA ASP A 21 0.24 13.22 -5.12
C ASP A 21 0.64 13.39 -3.65
N GLY A 22 -0.17 14.11 -2.87
CA GLY A 22 0.14 14.50 -1.50
C GLY A 22 0.44 13.28 -0.63
N ARG A 23 1.69 12.82 -0.65
CA ARG A 23 2.17 11.56 -0.11
C ARG A 23 3.43 11.85 0.70
N ILE A 24 3.37 11.52 1.98
CA ILE A 24 4.48 11.68 2.92
C ILE A 24 5.39 10.44 2.88
N TYR A 25 4.78 9.25 2.78
CA TYR A 25 5.50 7.98 2.79
C TYR A 25 4.76 6.94 1.95
N GLU A 26 5.49 6.09 1.26
CA GLU A 26 4.96 4.87 0.65
C GLU A 26 6.09 3.87 0.45
N ASP A 27 5.84 2.65 0.89
CA ASP A 27 6.78 1.56 0.73
C ASP A 27 6.05 0.22 0.60
N PHE A 28 6.72 -0.74 -0.02
CA PHE A 28 6.22 -2.09 -0.28
C PHE A 28 7.29 -3.12 0.04
N HIS A 29 6.90 -4.12 0.83
CA HIS A 29 7.71 -5.32 0.98
C HIS A 29 7.26 -6.32 -0.08
N SER A 30 8.21 -6.77 -0.91
CA SER A 30 7.98 -7.86 -1.87
C SER A 30 8.11 -9.22 -1.19
N LEU A 31 7.24 -10.16 -1.57
CA LEU A 31 7.11 -11.45 -0.92
C LEU A 31 7.84 -12.52 -1.73
N PRO A 32 8.82 -13.25 -1.14
CA PRO A 32 9.47 -14.36 -1.83
C PRO A 32 8.44 -15.39 -2.30
N ASN A 33 8.64 -15.94 -3.50
CA ASN A 33 7.74 -16.91 -4.12
C ASN A 33 6.27 -16.45 -4.26
N GLN A 34 5.99 -15.14 -4.14
CA GLN A 34 4.64 -14.58 -4.24
C GLN A 34 3.65 -15.25 -3.27
N SER A 35 4.12 -15.55 -2.05
CA SER A 35 3.32 -16.14 -0.99
C SER A 35 3.58 -15.46 0.35
N TRP A 36 2.51 -15.16 1.09
CA TRP A 36 2.61 -14.56 2.42
C TRP A 36 2.35 -15.56 3.55
N GLY A 37 3.40 -15.88 4.30
CA GLY A 37 3.33 -16.77 5.44
C GLY A 37 2.65 -16.14 6.66
N ALA A 38 1.91 -16.95 7.42
CA ALA A 38 1.19 -16.52 8.63
C ALA A 38 2.11 -15.99 9.74
N HIS A 39 3.39 -16.35 9.70
CA HIS A 39 4.42 -15.91 10.65
C HIS A 39 5.35 -14.83 10.07
N ASP A 40 5.18 -14.48 8.80
CA ASP A 40 6.02 -13.50 8.13
C ASP A 40 5.50 -12.09 8.46
N SER A 41 6.26 -11.38 9.28
CA SER A 41 5.97 -10.00 9.67
C SER A 41 6.63 -9.03 8.70
N LEU A 42 5.87 -8.09 8.16
CA LEU A 42 6.38 -7.03 7.30
C LEU A 42 6.48 -5.75 8.13
N ILE A 43 7.70 -5.25 8.34
CA ILE A 43 7.98 -4.13 9.24
C ILE A 43 8.41 -2.93 8.42
N PHE A 44 7.63 -1.86 8.52
CA PHE A 44 7.88 -0.57 7.89
C PHE A 44 8.50 0.38 8.92
N ASP A 45 9.66 0.93 8.58
CA ASP A 45 10.37 1.90 9.41
C ASP A 45 9.86 3.32 9.11
N LEU A 46 9.35 3.99 10.16
CA LEU A 46 8.82 5.35 10.12
C LEU A 46 9.61 6.30 11.04
N GLN A 47 10.84 5.96 11.43
CA GLN A 47 11.62 6.75 12.37
C GLN A 47 11.74 8.23 11.95
N ASP A 48 12.07 8.46 10.68
CA ASP A 48 12.27 9.77 10.07
C ASP A 48 11.01 10.36 9.40
N VAL A 49 9.88 9.65 9.49
CA VAL A 49 8.62 10.07 8.88
C VAL A 49 7.86 11.00 9.82
N LYS A 50 7.52 12.20 9.32
CA LYS A 50 6.67 13.15 10.05
C LYS A 50 5.22 12.85 9.77
N LEU A 51 4.58 12.14 10.69
CA LEU A 51 3.16 11.80 10.58
C LEU A 51 2.30 13.03 10.81
N ALA A 52 1.32 13.23 9.94
CA ALA A 52 0.28 14.23 10.06
C ALA A 52 -1.05 13.54 10.43
N ASN A 53 -2.07 14.33 10.75
CA ASN A 53 -3.44 13.82 10.90
C ASN A 53 -4.06 13.59 9.51
N SER A 54 -3.43 12.75 8.70
CA SER A 54 -3.77 12.46 7.31
C SER A 54 -4.09 10.97 7.12
N PRO A 55 -4.92 10.61 6.13
CA PRO A 55 -5.29 9.22 5.91
C PRO A 55 -4.07 8.31 5.66
N ASN A 56 -4.11 7.13 6.27
CA ASN A 56 -3.16 6.05 6.06
C ASN A 56 -3.85 4.96 5.25
N LEU A 57 -3.15 4.37 4.31
CA LEU A 57 -3.65 3.32 3.44
C LEU A 57 -2.77 2.08 3.59
N VAL A 58 -3.38 0.91 3.44
CA VAL A 58 -2.66 -0.34 3.18
C VAL A 58 -2.79 -0.67 1.71
N ALA A 59 -1.80 -1.35 1.18
CA ALA A 59 -1.82 -1.87 -0.17
C ALA A 59 -1.50 -3.36 -0.17
N VAL A 60 -2.22 -4.11 -1.01
CA VAL A 60 -1.89 -5.50 -1.31
C VAL A 60 -1.75 -5.60 -2.82
N LYS A 61 -0.60 -6.09 -3.26
CA LYS A 61 -0.34 -6.50 -4.64
C LYS A 61 -0.52 -8.00 -4.73
N PHE A 62 -1.40 -8.44 -5.61
CA PHE A 62 -1.83 -9.83 -5.71
C PHE A 62 -2.08 -10.23 -7.17
N ASN A 63 -2.17 -11.53 -7.41
CA ASN A 63 -2.54 -12.10 -8.69
C ASN A 63 -3.65 -13.15 -8.55
N GLU A 64 -4.05 -13.73 -9.67
CA GLU A 64 -5.15 -14.70 -9.77
C GLU A 64 -4.90 -16.02 -9.04
N GLU A 65 -3.69 -16.31 -8.56
CA GLU A 65 -3.44 -17.48 -7.70
C GLU A 65 -4.02 -17.29 -6.28
N TYR A 66 -4.30 -16.04 -5.88
CA TYR A 66 -4.94 -15.75 -4.60
C TYR A 66 -6.40 -16.19 -4.60
N SER A 67 -6.72 -17.18 -3.76
CA SER A 67 -7.99 -17.93 -3.84
C SER A 67 -9.15 -17.33 -3.02
N PHE A 68 -9.00 -16.14 -2.42
CA PHE A 68 -10.02 -15.56 -1.54
C PHE A 68 -10.49 -14.20 -2.08
N SER A 69 -11.75 -13.82 -1.78
CA SER A 69 -12.26 -12.50 -2.17
C SER A 69 -11.70 -11.36 -1.33
N ASN A 70 -11.23 -11.67 -0.11
CA ASN A 70 -10.71 -10.68 0.82
C ASN A 70 -9.48 -11.21 1.57
N CYS A 71 -8.61 -10.27 1.97
CA CYS A 71 -7.45 -10.51 2.81
C CYS A 71 -7.64 -9.79 4.15
N TYR A 72 -7.50 -10.52 5.25
CA TYR A 72 -7.44 -9.94 6.59
C TYR A 72 -6.00 -9.62 6.95
N LEU A 73 -5.73 -8.37 7.32
CA LEU A 73 -4.42 -7.88 7.74
C LEU A 73 -4.50 -7.41 9.18
N ARG A 74 -3.54 -7.82 10.01
CA ARG A 74 -3.32 -7.19 11.31
C ARG A 74 -2.29 -6.09 11.15
N VAL A 75 -2.67 -4.88 11.58
CA VAL A 75 -1.87 -3.66 11.53
C VAL A 75 -1.50 -3.28 12.96
N ILE A 76 -0.21 -3.26 13.26
CA ILE A 76 0.31 -2.93 14.58
C ILE A 76 1.24 -1.72 14.43
N SER A 77 0.92 -0.60 15.07
CA SER A 77 1.82 0.55 15.14
C SER A 77 2.52 0.59 16.49
N LYS A 78 3.80 1.00 16.49
CA LYS A 78 4.61 1.08 17.71
C LYS A 78 5.37 2.40 17.78
N ASP A 79 5.59 2.89 18.99
CA ASP A 79 6.45 4.05 19.25
C ASP A 79 7.95 3.69 19.20
N SER A 80 8.81 4.68 19.47
CA SER A 80 10.27 4.51 19.53
C SER A 80 10.77 3.53 20.61
N ALA A 81 9.98 3.30 21.66
CA ALA A 81 10.30 2.36 22.73
C ALA A 81 9.77 0.94 22.43
N GLY A 82 9.09 0.75 21.29
CA GLY A 82 8.46 -0.50 20.90
C GLY A 82 7.10 -0.74 21.58
N MET A 83 6.54 0.24 22.28
CA MET A 83 5.20 0.12 22.86
C MET A 83 4.16 0.16 21.75
N ILE A 84 3.17 -0.73 21.84
CA ILE A 84 2.07 -0.80 20.88
C ILE A 84 1.15 0.40 21.11
N LEU A 85 0.97 1.22 20.07
CA LEU A 85 0.03 2.34 20.05
C LEU A 85 -1.32 1.89 19.48
N GLU A 86 -1.29 1.16 18.35
CA GLU A 86 -2.48 0.58 17.73
C GLU A 86 -2.26 -0.88 17.38
N ASN A 87 -3.34 -1.67 17.44
CA ASN A 87 -3.37 -3.06 16.98
C ASN A 87 -4.77 -3.39 16.47
N LYS A 88 -4.96 -3.34 15.16
CA LYS A 88 -6.27 -3.49 14.50
C LYS A 88 -6.25 -4.59 13.46
N LEU A 89 -7.39 -5.27 13.32
CA LEU A 89 -7.65 -6.18 12.22
C LEU A 89 -8.40 -5.41 11.12
N VAL A 90 -7.88 -5.45 9.91
CA VAL A 90 -8.42 -4.76 8.73
C VAL A 90 -8.85 -5.82 7.72
N ASN A 91 -10.02 -5.61 7.12
CA ASN A 91 -10.52 -6.45 6.04
C ASN A 91 -10.33 -5.73 4.71
N MET A 92 -9.57 -6.31 3.80
CA MET A 92 -9.31 -5.75 2.49
C MET A 92 -9.96 -6.61 1.41
N ILE A 93 -10.91 -6.05 0.67
CA ILE A 93 -11.58 -6.76 -0.44
C ILE A 93 -10.69 -6.67 -1.68
N LEU A 94 -10.23 -7.81 -2.18
CA LEU A 94 -9.32 -7.94 -3.31
C LEU A 94 -10.03 -8.37 -4.59
N PHE A 95 -11.13 -9.12 -4.48
CA PHE A 95 -11.97 -9.50 -5.61
C PHE A 95 -13.43 -9.16 -5.31
N ASP A 96 -14.20 -8.79 -6.33
CA ASP A 96 -15.64 -8.62 -6.19
C ASP A 96 -16.27 -9.96 -5.73
N PRO A 97 -17.00 -9.99 -4.60
CA PRO A 97 -17.51 -11.25 -4.05
C PRO A 97 -18.56 -11.96 -4.93
N LYS A 98 -19.10 -11.30 -5.96
CA LYS A 98 -20.13 -11.85 -6.85
C LYS A 98 -19.56 -12.23 -8.21
N SER A 99 -18.81 -11.33 -8.86
CA SER A 99 -18.25 -11.58 -10.19
C SER A 99 -16.90 -12.30 -10.15
N GLY A 100 -16.17 -12.20 -9.03
CA GLY A 100 -14.80 -12.68 -8.93
C GLY A 100 -13.80 -11.80 -9.69
N GLU A 101 -14.20 -10.61 -10.16
CA GLU A 101 -13.29 -9.69 -10.83
C GLU A 101 -12.29 -9.12 -9.82
N PRO A 102 -10.98 -9.08 -10.16
CA PRO A 102 -9.97 -8.47 -9.30
C PRO A 102 -10.20 -6.97 -9.17
N LEU A 103 -10.12 -6.48 -7.94
CA LEU A 103 -10.24 -5.07 -7.61
C LEU A 103 -8.85 -4.45 -7.46
N GLY A 104 -8.59 -3.35 -8.14
CA GLY A 104 -7.30 -2.66 -8.08
C GLY A 104 -6.81 -2.26 -9.46
N GLU A 105 -5.61 -1.71 -9.52
CA GLU A 105 -4.97 -1.28 -10.75
C GLU A 105 -3.77 -2.18 -11.03
N GLY A 106 -3.53 -2.50 -12.30
CA GLY A 106 -2.46 -3.43 -12.65
C GLY A 106 -2.43 -3.77 -14.13
N PHE A 107 -1.54 -4.70 -14.48
CA PHE A 107 -1.35 -5.16 -15.86
C PHE A 107 -1.18 -6.67 -15.89
N GLY A 108 -1.79 -7.32 -16.88
CA GLY A 108 -1.80 -8.78 -16.97
C GLY A 108 -2.59 -9.39 -15.83
N ASN A 109 -1.97 -10.31 -15.11
CA ASN A 109 -2.56 -11.05 -13.99
C ASN A 109 -2.21 -10.44 -12.61
N SER A 110 -1.52 -9.30 -12.56
CA SER A 110 -1.04 -8.68 -11.31
C SER A 110 -1.79 -7.37 -11.06
N TYR A 111 -2.32 -7.22 -9.85
CA TYR A 111 -3.20 -6.13 -9.42
C TYR A 111 -2.71 -5.55 -8.10
N THR A 112 -2.74 -4.23 -7.96
CA THR A 112 -2.47 -3.53 -6.71
C THR A 112 -3.75 -2.85 -6.23
N ARG A 113 -4.22 -3.25 -5.06
CA ARG A 113 -5.35 -2.62 -4.39
C ARG A 113 -4.82 -1.78 -3.25
N TYR A 114 -5.34 -0.57 -3.11
CA TYR A 114 -5.19 0.25 -1.92
C TYR A 114 -6.53 0.32 -1.19
N ASP A 115 -6.48 0.38 0.14
CA ASP A 115 -7.65 0.70 0.95
C ASP A 115 -7.28 1.59 2.13
N THR A 116 -8.21 2.43 2.56
CA THR A 116 -7.99 3.39 3.64
C THR A 116 -8.11 2.68 4.98
N LEU A 117 -7.14 2.89 5.87
CA LEU A 117 -7.23 2.41 7.24
C LEU A 117 -8.37 3.13 7.97
N PRO A 118 -9.15 2.41 8.80
CA PRO A 118 -10.25 3.02 9.56
C PRO A 118 -9.75 3.85 10.77
N PHE A 119 -8.45 4.11 10.85
CA PHE A 119 -7.79 4.86 11.91
C PHE A 119 -6.57 5.61 11.36
N LEU A 120 -6.14 6.62 12.10
CA LEU A 120 -4.91 7.35 11.81
C LEU A 120 -3.78 6.79 12.67
N PHE A 121 -2.55 6.77 12.15
CA PHE A 121 -1.39 6.50 12.98
C PHE A 121 -1.17 7.64 13.97
N ASP A 122 -0.91 7.30 15.23
CA ASP A 122 -0.49 8.27 16.24
C ASP A 122 0.82 8.95 15.79
N GLN A 123 0.99 10.23 16.11
CA GLN A 123 2.17 11.01 15.70
C GLN A 123 3.49 10.46 16.26
N ASN A 124 3.44 9.68 17.34
CA ASN A 124 4.60 9.02 17.93
C ASN A 124 4.91 7.66 17.29
N THR A 125 4.12 7.20 16.31
CA THR A 125 4.39 5.95 15.60
C THR A 125 5.75 6.03 14.89
N LYS A 126 6.61 5.03 15.13
CA LYS A 126 7.94 4.87 14.54
C LYS A 126 8.12 3.59 13.76
N SER A 127 7.25 2.61 13.95
CA SER A 127 7.18 1.46 13.06
C SER A 127 5.75 0.97 12.91
N VAL A 128 5.47 0.37 11.75
CA VAL A 128 4.22 -0.35 11.48
C VAL A 128 4.58 -1.78 11.11
N THR A 129 3.93 -2.74 11.74
CA THR A 129 4.03 -4.16 11.41
C THR A 129 2.72 -4.61 10.77
N LEU A 130 2.82 -5.20 9.59
CA LEU A 130 1.73 -5.90 8.92
C LEU A 130 1.93 -7.41 9.03
N LEU A 131 0.85 -8.11 9.33
CA LEU A 131 0.76 -9.56 9.38
C LEU A 131 -0.49 -9.99 8.61
N GLN A 132 -0.39 -11.09 7.86
CA GLN A 132 -1.61 -11.73 7.38
C GLN A 132 -2.32 -12.43 8.54
N TYR A 133 -3.64 -12.31 8.55
CA TYR A 133 -4.49 -12.87 9.59
C TYR A 133 -5.58 -13.77 8.97
N MET A 134 -5.19 -14.51 7.94
CA MET A 134 -6.02 -15.54 7.31
C MET A 134 -5.83 -16.88 8.04
N ARG A 135 -6.67 -17.87 7.71
CA ARG A 135 -6.57 -19.23 8.28
C ARG A 135 -5.53 -20.12 7.60
N GLN A 136 -4.97 -19.68 6.48
CA GLN A 136 -3.97 -20.44 5.73
C GLN A 136 -2.57 -20.06 6.20
N ASP A 137 -1.70 -21.06 6.35
CA ASP A 137 -0.30 -20.83 6.72
C ASP A 137 0.46 -20.05 5.64
N GLN A 138 0.04 -20.19 4.39
CA GLN A 138 0.62 -19.54 3.21
C GLN A 138 -0.51 -18.94 2.36
N LEU A 139 -0.29 -17.73 1.87
CA LEU A 139 -1.20 -17.04 0.95
C LEU A 139 -0.54 -16.90 -0.41
N PRO A 140 -0.63 -17.92 -1.29
CA PRO A 140 -0.11 -17.83 -2.65
C PRO A 140 -0.85 -16.72 -3.43
N GLY A 141 -0.14 -16.15 -4.39
CA GLY A 141 -0.62 -15.04 -5.20
C GLY A 141 -0.54 -13.68 -4.51
N VAL A 142 0.02 -13.58 -3.29
CA VAL A 142 0.35 -12.28 -2.67
C VAL A 142 1.78 -11.91 -3.02
N GLU A 143 1.93 -10.92 -3.90
CA GLU A 143 3.22 -10.53 -4.48
C GLU A 143 3.97 -9.51 -3.62
N ALA A 144 3.23 -8.54 -3.07
CA ALA A 144 3.78 -7.50 -2.21
C ALA A 144 2.69 -6.91 -1.30
N VAL A 145 3.11 -6.34 -0.18
CA VAL A 145 2.21 -5.61 0.73
C VAL A 145 2.88 -4.30 1.10
N GLY A 146 2.10 -3.23 1.16
CA GLY A 146 2.62 -1.89 1.39
C GLY A 146 1.76 -1.06 2.32
N ILE A 147 2.31 0.07 2.73
CA ILE A 147 1.58 1.15 3.37
C ILE A 147 1.83 2.45 2.61
N LYS A 148 0.84 3.34 2.61
CA LYS A 148 0.93 4.68 2.05
C LYS A 148 0.34 5.69 3.03
N ILE A 149 1.09 6.74 3.29
CA ILE A 149 0.70 7.83 4.20
C ILE A 149 0.56 9.09 3.37
N LEU A 150 -0.64 9.67 3.38
CA LEU A 150 -0.93 10.89 2.65
C LEU A 150 -0.47 12.12 3.43
N ASN A 151 -0.43 13.27 2.76
CA ASN A 151 -0.15 14.57 3.36
C ASN A 151 -1.43 15.24 3.89
#